data_AF-A0A833A2J3-F1
#
_entry.id   AF-A0A833A2J3-F1
#
_cell.length_a   1.000
_cell.length_b   1.000
_cell.length_c   1.000
_cell.angle_alpha   90.00
_cell.angle_beta   90.00
_cell.angle_gamma   90.00
#
_symmetry.space_group_name_H-M   'P 1'
#
loop_
_entity.id
_entity.type
_entity.pdbx_description
1 polymer ?
#
loop_
_entity_poly.entity_id
_entity_poly.type
_entity_poly.pdbx_seq_one_letter_code
_entity_poly.pdbx_strand_id
1 'polypeptide(L)'
;KPEHKGANAMITGIIPNYRYIILTHALLKNFDKEEIKAIIAHEIGHIKGKHLWINAFVTISWFLFWFGIVYGVSNIGVNISSSPLIFFIVLSFAILFWNLVIQSWIIRRNEFKADEFAAKICGKEVTIRALKKLAEINLIPEKTGKWFDVLSMHPSIDERIKHLQKLLT
;
A
#
# COMPACT_ATOMS: atom_id res chain seq x y z
N LYS A 1 14.10 4.45 -27.42
CA LYS A 1 13.06 3.80 -26.59
C LYS A 1 12.33 4.89 -25.82
N PRO A 2 11.00 4.83 -25.65
CA PRO A 2 10.30 5.84 -24.85
C PRO A 2 10.81 5.76 -23.41
N GLU A 3 11.36 6.85 -22.90
CA GLU A 3 11.83 6.94 -21.52
C GLU A 3 10.63 7.07 -20.59
N HIS A 4 10.43 6.09 -19.70
CA HIS A 4 9.49 6.24 -18.59
C HIS A 4 9.96 7.42 -17.72
N LYS A 5 9.15 8.48 -17.68
CA LYS A 5 9.47 9.69 -16.90
C LYS A 5 9.36 9.46 -15.39
N GLY A 6 8.52 8.52 -14.95
CA GLY A 6 8.31 8.19 -13.54
C GLY A 6 9.42 7.34 -12.94
N ALA A 7 9.87 7.72 -11.74
CA ALA A 7 10.79 6.93 -10.95
C ALA A 7 10.02 5.90 -10.12
N ASN A 8 10.39 4.63 -10.23
CA ASN A 8 9.75 3.55 -9.47
C ASN A 8 10.72 2.39 -9.19
N ALA A 9 10.45 1.67 -8.11
CA ALA A 9 11.04 0.39 -7.77
C ALA A 9 9.91 -0.57 -7.37
N MET A 10 10.07 -1.86 -7.65
CA MET A 10 9.11 -2.87 -7.24
C MET A 10 9.82 -4.19 -7.00
N ILE A 11 9.43 -4.92 -5.96
CA ILE A 11 9.81 -6.33 -5.84
C ILE A 11 8.63 -7.22 -6.26
N THR A 12 8.88 -8.11 -7.20
CA THR A 12 7.94 -9.14 -7.64
C THR A 12 8.43 -10.53 -7.26
N GLY A 13 7.52 -11.49 -7.16
CA GLY A 13 7.80 -12.88 -6.80
C GLY A 13 7.33 -13.25 -5.39
N ILE A 14 6.62 -14.37 -5.30
CA ILE A 14 6.00 -14.83 -4.05
C ILE A 14 6.92 -15.81 -3.32
N ILE A 15 7.65 -16.64 -4.08
CA ILE A 15 8.57 -17.65 -3.55
C ILE A 15 9.87 -16.96 -3.11
N PRO A 16 10.35 -17.17 -1.86
CA PRO A 16 11.51 -16.47 -1.32
C PRO A 16 12.75 -16.44 -2.22
N ASN A 17 13.03 -17.53 -2.93
CA ASN A 17 14.21 -17.68 -3.79
C ASN A 17 13.98 -17.25 -5.25
N TYR A 18 12.76 -16.83 -5.60
CA TYR A 18 12.40 -16.37 -6.95
C TYR A 18 11.75 -14.99 -6.87
N ARG A 19 12.48 -14.03 -6.29
CA ARG A 19 12.09 -12.63 -6.23
C ARG A 19 12.98 -11.77 -7.10
N TYR A 20 12.39 -10.79 -7.76
CA TYR A 20 13.07 -9.90 -8.69
C TYR A 20 12.82 -8.45 -8.28
N ILE A 21 13.89 -7.66 -8.24
CA ILE A 21 13.81 -6.21 -8.03
C ILE A 21 13.81 -5.55 -9.41
N ILE A 22 12.78 -4.78 -9.70
CA ILE A 22 12.62 -4.02 -10.93
C ILE A 22 12.81 -2.55 -10.60
N LEU A 23 13.72 -1.89 -11.29
CA LEU A 23 14.01 -0.46 -11.13
C LEU A 23 13.80 0.25 -12.47
N THR A 24 13.15 1.42 -12.46
CA THR A 24 12.99 2.21 -13.70
C THR A 24 14.27 2.95 -14.05
N HIS A 25 14.45 3.27 -15.33
CA HIS A 25 15.60 4.06 -15.78
C HIS A 25 15.62 5.45 -15.13
N ALA A 26 14.46 6.09 -14.96
CA ALA A 26 14.34 7.37 -14.25
C ALA A 26 14.81 7.28 -12.80
N LEU A 27 14.58 6.15 -12.11
CA LEU A 27 15.11 5.95 -10.77
C LEU A 27 16.64 5.94 -10.79
N LEU A 28 17.24 5.11 -11.65
CA LEU A 28 18.70 4.97 -11.74
C LEU A 28 19.41 6.26 -12.19
N LYS A 29 18.75 7.07 -13.01
CA LYS A 29 19.30 8.33 -13.54
C LYS A 29 19.26 9.47 -12.52
N ASN A 30 18.19 9.55 -11.72
CA ASN A 30 17.94 10.71 -10.88
C ASN A 30 18.32 10.50 -9.41
N PHE A 31 18.48 9.26 -8.94
CA PHE A 31 18.75 8.97 -7.52
C PHE A 31 20.21 8.58 -7.29
N ASP A 32 20.77 9.00 -6.17
CA ASP A 32 22.10 8.54 -5.76
C ASP A 32 22.05 7.12 -5.15
N LYS A 33 23.23 6.53 -4.91
CA LYS A 33 23.32 5.16 -4.40
C LYS A 33 22.65 4.97 -3.03
N GLU A 34 22.70 5.95 -2.14
CA GLU A 34 22.10 5.86 -0.81
C GLU A 34 20.59 6.01 -0.88
N GLU A 35 20.08 6.90 -1.75
CA GLU A 35 18.64 7.03 -1.99
C GLU A 35 18.05 5.77 -2.65
N ILE A 36 18.76 5.19 -3.63
CA ILE A 36 18.35 3.91 -4.26
C ILE A 36 18.34 2.79 -3.22
N LYS A 37 19.35 2.71 -2.34
CA LYS A 37 19.37 1.74 -1.24
C LYS A 37 18.18 1.92 -0.31
N ALA A 38 17.81 3.15 0.03
CA ALA A 38 16.66 3.42 0.90
C ALA A 38 15.34 2.96 0.26
N ILE A 39 15.15 3.19 -1.04
CA ILE A 39 13.97 2.73 -1.78
C ILE A 39 13.93 1.20 -1.84
N ILE A 40 15.06 0.54 -2.13
CA ILE A 40 15.13 -0.92 -2.11
C ILE A 40 14.89 -1.46 -0.69
N ALA A 41 15.42 -0.81 0.34
CA ALA A 41 15.20 -1.21 1.73
C ALA A 41 13.72 -1.11 2.10
N HIS A 42 13.00 -0.08 1.64
CA HIS A 42 11.55 0.03 1.81
C HIS A 42 10.81 -1.17 1.18
N GLU A 43 11.12 -1.52 -0.06
CA GLU A 43 10.54 -2.70 -0.73
C GLU A 43 10.85 -4.01 0.02
N ILE A 44 12.07 -4.17 0.54
CA ILE A 44 12.44 -5.30 1.41
C ILE A 44 11.65 -5.27 2.72
N GLY A 45 11.33 -4.08 3.24
CA GLY A 45 10.44 -3.88 4.37
C GLY A 45 9.08 -4.53 4.15
N HIS A 46 8.49 -4.37 2.96
CA HIS A 46 7.23 -5.05 2.61
C HIS A 46 7.33 -6.57 2.64
N ILE A 47 8.44 -7.11 2.17
CA ILE A 47 8.70 -8.55 2.19
C ILE A 47 8.86 -9.06 3.62
N LYS A 48 9.69 -8.38 4.42
CA LYS A 48 9.98 -8.78 5.80
C LYS A 48 8.74 -8.69 6.67
N GLY A 49 7.91 -7.67 6.45
CA GLY A 49 6.62 -7.50 7.09
C GLY A 49 5.53 -8.46 6.58
N LYS A 50 5.81 -9.29 5.56
CA LYS A 50 4.85 -10.18 4.90
C LYS A 50 3.58 -9.46 4.43
N HIS A 51 3.70 -8.18 4.04
CA HIS A 51 2.55 -7.32 3.75
C HIS A 51 1.66 -7.89 2.63
N LEU A 52 2.26 -8.52 1.61
CA LEU A 52 1.51 -9.23 0.55
C LEU A 52 0.60 -10.33 1.12
N TRP A 53 1.13 -11.17 2.02
CA TRP A 53 0.38 -12.30 2.60
C TRP A 53 -0.68 -11.83 3.59
N ILE A 54 -0.38 -10.81 4.38
CA ILE A 54 -1.35 -10.19 5.29
C ILE A 54 -2.51 -9.64 4.47
N ASN A 55 -2.24 -8.87 3.42
CA ASN A 55 -3.28 -8.31 2.57
C ASN A 55 -4.12 -9.43 1.93
N ALA A 56 -3.48 -10.47 1.38
CA ALA A 56 -4.19 -11.60 0.78
C ALA A 56 -5.10 -12.33 1.79
N PHE A 57 -4.57 -12.66 2.97
CA PHE A 57 -5.33 -13.35 4.01
C PHE A 57 -6.53 -12.52 4.50
N VAL A 58 -6.31 -11.23 4.70
CA VAL A 58 -7.33 -10.30 5.20
C VAL A 58 -8.43 -10.11 4.15
N THR A 59 -8.08 -9.97 2.86
CA THR A 59 -9.04 -9.93 1.75
C THR A 59 -9.86 -11.22 1.63
N ILE A 60 -9.23 -12.39 1.69
CA ILE A 60 -9.94 -13.67 1.64
C ILE A 60 -10.89 -13.82 2.84
N SER A 61 -10.42 -13.46 4.04
CA SER A 61 -11.22 -13.51 5.27
C SER A 61 -12.46 -12.63 5.17
N TRP A 62 -12.35 -11.46 4.55
CA TRP A 62 -13.49 -10.58 4.31
C TRP A 62 -14.54 -11.19 3.39
N PHE A 63 -14.12 -11.77 2.26
CA PHE A 63 -15.06 -12.43 1.35
C PHE A 63 -15.77 -13.60 2.03
N LEU A 64 -15.04 -14.43 2.79
CA LEU A 64 -15.63 -15.53 3.55
C LEU A 64 -16.63 -15.03 4.59
N PHE A 65 -16.28 -13.98 5.33
CA PHE A 65 -17.19 -13.34 6.28
C PHE A 65 -18.45 -12.82 5.60
N TRP A 66 -18.30 -12.09 4.49
CA TRP A 66 -19.41 -11.54 3.73
C TRP A 66 -20.34 -12.62 3.17
N PHE A 67 -19.78 -13.70 2.60
CA PHE A 67 -20.58 -14.86 2.16
C PHE A 67 -21.33 -15.51 3.33
N GLY A 68 -20.70 -15.62 4.50
CA GLY A 68 -21.34 -16.11 5.72
C GLY A 68 -22.53 -15.26 6.13
N ILE A 69 -22.42 -13.93 6.04
CA ILE A 69 -23.54 -13.01 6.30
C ILE A 69 -24.67 -13.21 5.29
N VAL A 70 -24.37 -13.23 4.00
CA VAL A 70 -25.39 -13.44 2.95
C VAL A 70 -26.12 -14.77 3.16
N TYR A 71 -25.38 -15.84 3.45
CA TYR A 71 -25.95 -17.16 3.74
C TYR A 71 -26.81 -17.16 5.01
N GLY A 72 -26.32 -16.56 6.11
CA GLY A 72 -27.04 -16.47 7.37
C GLY A 72 -28.35 -15.69 7.25
N VAL A 73 -28.32 -14.55 6.55
CA VAL A 73 -29.51 -13.71 6.30
C VAL A 73 -30.54 -14.45 5.43
N SER A 74 -30.08 -15.24 4.46
CA SER A 74 -30.97 -16.11 3.67
C SER A 74 -31.68 -17.16 4.53
N ASN A 75 -31.04 -17.71 5.56
CA ASN A 75 -31.64 -18.74 6.43
C ASN A 75 -32.72 -18.19 7.37
N ILE A 76 -32.75 -16.88 7.63
CA ILE A 76 -33.81 -16.22 8.42
C ILE A 76 -34.92 -15.62 7.55
N GLY A 77 -35.00 -16.03 6.28
CA GLY A 77 -36.08 -15.67 5.35
C GLY A 77 -35.83 -14.42 4.50
N VAL A 78 -34.67 -13.77 4.63
CA VAL A 78 -34.31 -12.60 3.81
C VAL A 78 -33.36 -13.03 2.70
N ASN A 79 -33.90 -13.24 1.50
CA ASN A 79 -33.08 -13.62 0.35
C ASN A 79 -32.59 -12.38 -0.41
N ILE A 80 -31.43 -11.86 -0.02
CA ILE A 80 -30.78 -10.70 -0.69
C ILE A 80 -30.45 -11.04 -2.16
N SER A 81 -30.23 -12.32 -2.48
CA SER A 81 -29.92 -12.81 -3.82
C SER A 81 -31.14 -12.95 -4.73
N SER A 82 -32.37 -12.78 -4.22
CA SER A 82 -33.59 -12.89 -5.04
C SER A 82 -33.77 -11.74 -6.02
N SER A 83 -33.19 -10.58 -5.71
CA SER A 83 -33.11 -9.43 -6.59
C SER A 83 -31.66 -9.13 -6.92
N PRO A 84 -31.23 -9.30 -8.19
CA PRO A 84 -29.87 -8.97 -8.60
C PRO A 84 -29.49 -7.53 -8.25
N LEU A 85 -30.41 -6.58 -8.39
CA LEU A 85 -30.17 -5.17 -8.06
C LEU A 85 -29.87 -4.97 -6.57
N ILE A 86 -30.67 -5.56 -5.68
CA ILE A 86 -30.45 -5.44 -4.22
C ILE A 86 -29.13 -6.11 -3.83
N PHE A 87 -28.84 -7.29 -4.38
CA PHE A 87 -27.57 -7.98 -4.18
C PHE A 87 -26.37 -7.13 -4.59
N PHE A 88 -26.41 -6.52 -5.79
CA PHE A 88 -25.32 -5.67 -6.26
C PHE A 88 -25.15 -4.41 -5.40
N ILE A 89 -26.24 -3.78 -4.95
CA ILE A 89 -26.16 -2.62 -4.05
C ILE A 89 -25.49 -3.01 -2.73
N VAL A 90 -25.96 -4.09 -2.08
CA VAL A 90 -25.41 -4.55 -0.80
C VAL A 90 -23.95 -4.97 -0.93
N LEU A 91 -23.60 -5.72 -1.98
CA LEU A 91 -22.22 -6.11 -2.26
C LEU A 91 -21.32 -4.88 -2.51
N SER A 92 -21.81 -3.90 -3.27
CA SER A 92 -21.05 -2.67 -3.55
C SER A 92 -20.76 -1.90 -2.27
N PHE A 93 -21.75 -1.73 -1.39
CA PHE A 93 -21.54 -1.10 -0.09
C PHE A 93 -20.54 -1.88 0.78
N ALA A 94 -20.62 -3.20 0.80
CA ALA A 94 -19.67 -4.03 1.55
C ALA A 94 -18.23 -3.90 1.02
N ILE A 95 -18.05 -3.92 -0.30
CA ILE A 95 -16.74 -3.71 -0.94
C ILE A 95 -16.23 -2.30 -0.65
N LEU A 96 -17.06 -1.27 -0.77
CA LEU A 96 -16.66 0.11 -0.49
C LEU A 96 -16.22 0.29 0.97
N PHE A 97 -17.01 -0.23 1.91
CA PHE A 97 -16.69 -0.20 3.34
C PHE A 97 -15.34 -0.89 3.63
N TRP A 98 -15.16 -2.09 3.07
CA TRP A 98 -13.90 -2.84 3.18
C TRP A 98 -12.68 -2.03 2.73
N ASN A 99 -12.77 -1.49 1.51
CA ASN A 99 -11.69 -0.76 0.86
C ASN A 99 -11.31 0.50 1.65
N LEU A 100 -12.31 1.30 2.02
CA LEU A 100 -12.11 2.61 2.65
C LEU A 100 -11.68 2.50 4.11
N VAL A 101 -12.17 1.50 4.85
CA VAL A 101 -11.91 1.41 6.29
C VAL A 101 -10.78 0.43 6.59
N ILE A 102 -10.96 -0.83 6.20
CA ILE A 102 -10.08 -1.91 6.65
C ILE A 102 -8.81 -1.94 5.80
N GLN A 103 -8.95 -1.97 4.48
CA GLN A 103 -7.82 -2.08 3.58
C GLN A 103 -6.94 -0.83 3.60
N SER A 104 -7.54 0.37 3.55
CA SER A 104 -6.81 1.65 3.65
C SER A 104 -5.97 1.72 4.94
N TRP A 105 -6.52 1.29 6.08
CA TRP A 105 -5.79 1.25 7.35
C TRP A 105 -4.59 0.31 7.32
N ILE A 106 -4.76 -0.90 6.77
CA ILE A 106 -3.68 -1.90 6.67
C ILE A 106 -2.57 -1.41 5.75
N ILE A 107 -2.91 -0.86 4.58
CA ILE A 107 -1.93 -0.34 3.61
C ILE A 107 -1.11 0.76 4.25
N ARG A 108 -1.75 1.77 4.88
CA ARG A 108 -1.04 2.85 5.58
C ARG A 108 -0.09 2.35 6.65
N ARG A 109 -0.54 1.41 7.50
CA ARG A 109 0.30 0.79 8.52
C ARG A 109 1.52 0.10 7.90
N ASN A 110 1.32 -0.59 6.79
CA ASN A 110 2.37 -1.32 6.09
C ASN A 110 3.40 -0.37 5.46
N GLU A 111 2.97 0.74 4.87
CA GLU A 111 3.85 1.80 4.37
C GLU A 111 4.74 2.38 5.48
N PHE A 112 4.15 2.73 6.63
CA PHE A 112 4.90 3.26 7.76
C PHE A 112 5.94 2.27 8.30
N LYS A 113 5.61 0.97 8.36
CA LYS A 113 6.56 -0.07 8.77
C LYS A 113 7.68 -0.28 7.75
N ALA A 114 7.36 -0.17 6.46
CA ALA A 114 8.37 -0.27 5.40
C ALA A 114 9.33 0.94 5.44
N ASP A 115 8.81 2.14 5.70
CA ASP A 115 9.59 3.36 5.93
C ASP A 115 10.48 3.25 7.17
N GLU A 116 9.93 2.77 8.29
CA GLU A 116 10.71 2.49 9.52
C GLU A 116 11.86 1.52 9.24
N PHE A 117 11.58 0.46 8.48
CA PHE A 117 12.60 -0.51 8.10
C PHE A 117 13.69 0.12 7.23
N ALA A 118 13.31 0.91 6.23
CA ALA A 118 14.27 1.65 5.40
C ALA A 118 15.12 2.62 6.22
N ALA A 119 14.50 3.37 7.14
CA ALA A 119 15.19 4.30 8.01
C ALA A 119 16.15 3.59 8.97
N LYS A 120 15.80 2.39 9.44
CA LYS A 120 16.69 1.57 10.27
C LYS A 120 17.94 1.07 9.51
N ILE A 121 17.82 0.81 8.21
CA ILE A 121 18.90 0.25 7.39
C ILE A 121 19.78 1.35 6.78
N CYS A 122 19.18 2.43 6.28
CA CYS A 122 19.85 3.48 5.50
C CYS A 122 19.96 4.82 6.22
N GLY A 123 19.31 4.96 7.38
CA GLY A 123 19.24 6.20 8.13
C GLY A 123 18.02 7.04 7.76
N LYS A 124 17.41 7.65 8.78
CA LYS A 124 16.19 8.46 8.67
C LYS A 124 16.29 9.57 7.61
N GLU A 125 17.37 10.34 7.62
CA GLU A 125 17.54 11.47 6.71
C GLU A 125 17.64 11.04 5.23
N VAL A 126 18.29 9.90 4.97
CA VAL A 126 18.39 9.33 3.62
C VAL A 126 17.02 8.88 3.14
N THR A 127 16.25 8.19 3.98
CA THR A 127 14.89 7.75 3.65
C THR A 127 13.95 8.92 3.37
N ILE A 128 13.97 9.97 4.19
CA ILE A 128 13.16 11.18 3.97
C ILE A 128 13.54 11.86 2.66
N ARG A 129 14.84 12.00 2.39
CA ARG A 129 15.35 12.62 1.16
C ARG A 129 14.92 11.83 -0.08
N ALA A 130 15.07 10.51 -0.06
CA ALA A 130 14.64 9.64 -1.15
C ALA A 130 13.12 9.75 -1.40
N LEU A 131 12.31 9.75 -0.32
CA LEU A 131 10.86 9.85 -0.42
C LEU A 131 10.41 11.19 -1.02
N LYS A 132 10.99 12.32 -0.59
CA LYS A 132 10.71 13.64 -1.16
C LYS A 132 11.03 13.71 -2.66
N LYS A 133 12.20 13.20 -3.04
CA LYS A 133 12.64 13.17 -4.43
C LYS A 133 11.76 12.29 -5.31
N LEU A 134 11.28 11.16 -4.78
CA LEU A 134 10.34 10.28 -5.45
C LEU A 134 8.98 10.97 -5.69
N ALA A 135 8.50 11.74 -4.71
CA ALA A 135 7.29 12.53 -4.86
C ALA A 135 7.45 13.62 -5.93
N GLU A 136 8.56 14.35 -5.90
CA GLU A 136 8.87 15.42 -6.85
C GLU A 136 8.92 14.91 -8.30
N ILE A 137 9.68 13.84 -8.57
CA ILE A 137 9.82 13.28 -9.93
C ILE A 137 8.49 12.74 -10.46
N ASN A 138 7.67 12.17 -9.59
CA ASN A 138 6.36 11.63 -9.97
C ASN A 138 5.22 12.67 -9.91
N LEU A 139 5.53 13.94 -9.65
CA LEU A 139 4.55 15.04 -9.52
C LEU A 139 3.45 14.74 -8.48
N ILE A 140 3.83 14.05 -7.40
CA ILE A 140 2.95 13.70 -6.29
C ILE A 140 2.98 14.87 -5.29
N PRO A 141 1.84 15.53 -5.00
CA PRO A 141 1.79 16.60 -4.02
C PRO A 141 2.16 16.07 -2.62
N GLU A 142 2.98 16.83 -1.89
CA GLU A 142 3.46 16.41 -0.55
C GLU A 142 2.31 16.31 0.46
N LYS A 143 1.38 17.27 0.39
CA LYS A 143 0.16 17.30 1.18
C LYS A 143 -1.05 17.09 0.29
N THR A 144 -1.85 16.12 0.67
CA THR A 144 -3.12 15.78 0.06
C THR A 144 -4.21 15.84 1.14
N GLY A 145 -5.47 16.03 0.72
CA GLY A 145 -6.57 16.08 1.68
C GLY A 145 -6.80 14.71 2.31
N LYS A 146 -7.17 14.65 3.60
CA LYS A 146 -7.39 13.38 4.33
C LYS A 146 -8.32 12.40 3.59
N TRP A 147 -9.39 12.92 2.97
CA TRP A 147 -10.31 12.11 2.17
C TRP A 147 -9.68 11.56 0.90
N PHE A 148 -8.83 12.35 0.25
CA PHE A 148 -8.07 11.91 -0.92
C PHE A 148 -7.09 10.79 -0.55
N ASP A 149 -6.43 10.89 0.60
CA ASP A 149 -5.51 9.85 1.08
C ASP A 149 -6.25 8.54 1.41
N VAL A 150 -7.47 8.64 1.96
CA VAL A 150 -8.26 7.44 2.27
C VAL A 150 -8.67 6.76 0.98
N LEU A 151 -9.08 7.56 -0.01
CA LEU A 151 -9.49 7.10 -1.33
C LEU A 151 -8.32 6.52 -2.15
N SER A 152 -7.14 7.14 -2.08
CA SER A 152 -5.92 6.65 -2.71
C SER A 152 -5.30 5.46 -1.97
N MET A 153 -5.82 5.13 -0.78
CA MET A 153 -5.36 4.06 0.12
C MET A 153 -3.91 4.18 0.63
N HIS A 154 -3.17 5.19 0.17
CA HIS A 154 -1.81 5.44 0.58
C HIS A 154 -1.75 6.67 1.49
N PRO A 155 -0.91 6.65 2.54
CA PRO A 155 -0.66 7.84 3.33
C PRO A 155 0.03 8.89 2.47
N SER A 156 -0.26 10.17 2.74
CA SER A 156 0.43 11.26 2.07
C SER A 156 1.93 11.25 2.38
N ILE A 157 2.71 11.89 1.50
CA ILE A 157 4.16 12.02 1.69
C ILE A 157 4.45 12.78 2.99
N ASP A 158 3.69 13.84 3.30
CA ASP A 158 3.76 14.57 4.57
C ASP A 158 3.50 13.67 5.79
N GLU A 159 2.49 12.79 5.74
CA GLU A 159 2.22 11.84 6.83
C GLU A 159 3.39 10.88 7.05
N ARG A 160 3.96 10.34 5.97
CA ARG A 160 5.12 9.43 6.01
C ARG A 160 6.36 10.12 6.56
N ILE A 161 6.64 11.35 6.14
CA ILE A 161 7.78 12.14 6.63
C ILE A 161 7.59 12.47 8.11
N LYS A 162 6.40 12.92 8.52
CA LYS A 162 6.10 13.19 9.94
C LYS A 162 6.22 11.94 10.81
N HIS A 163 5.83 10.79 10.29
CA HIS A 163 6.02 9.51 10.97
C HIS A 163 7.50 9.21 11.19
N LEU A 164 8.31 9.29 10.13
CA LEU A 164 9.76 9.10 10.20
C LEU A 164 10.44 10.06 11.18
N GLN A 165 10.04 11.34 11.18
CA GLN A 165 10.60 12.36 12.07
C GLN A 165 10.36 12.06 13.56
N LYS A 166 9.26 11.36 13.91
CA LYS A 166 8.94 10.96 15.28
C LYS A 166 9.73 9.75 15.77
N LEU A 167 10.39 9.01 14.88
CA LEU A 167 11.23 7.89 15.28
C LEU A 167 12.44 8.43 16.06
N LEU A 168 12.60 7.94 17.29
CA LEU A 168 13.82 8.14 18.07
C LEU A 168 14.95 7.37 17.35
N THR A 169 16.03 8.08 17.05
CA THR A 169 17.26 7.51 16.46
C THR A 169 17.91 6.50 17.38
#